data_AF-A0AAE0TTG5-F1
#
_entry.id   AF-A0AAE0TTG5-F1
#
_cell.length_a   1.000
_cell.length_b   1.000
_cell.length_c   1.000
_cell.angle_alpha   90.00
_cell.angle_beta   90.00
_cell.angle_gamma   90.00
#
_symmetry.space_group_name_H-M   'P 1'
#
loop_
_entity.id
_entity.type
_entity.pdbx_description
1 polymer ?
#
loop_
_entity_poly.entity_id
_entity_poly.type
_entity_poly.pdbx_seq_one_letter_code
_entity_poly.pdbx_strand_id
1 'polypeptide(L)'
;MPLDEESLGYEIIAWRIISSTKVSDRVERIVASLSQDAQVDEKAKLLYLTAHAKATTKLITVVEIAKRQLVLVGARCYQYTALSSQIVEIPRQKQTVDRTIKGDAHEVTSDPEDAAFEVMGQPGGDTKQRNVPIMKIYLSQKPVKELRAEYGEQRVT
;
A
#
# COMPACT_ATOMS: atom_id res chain seq x y z
N MET A 1 3.88 19.27 7.70
CA MET A 1 4.28 19.19 6.27
C MET A 1 4.82 17.78 6.04
N PRO A 2 4.62 17.15 4.88
CA PRO A 2 5.34 15.92 4.57
C PRO A 2 6.84 16.19 4.67
N LEU A 3 7.60 15.31 5.32
CA LEU A 3 9.06 15.42 5.39
C LEU A 3 9.63 15.26 3.98
N ASP A 4 10.45 16.23 3.56
CA ASP A 4 11.21 16.13 2.32
C ASP A 4 12.35 15.14 2.52
N GLU A 5 12.15 13.94 1.97
CA GLU A 5 13.03 12.79 2.21
C GLU A 5 14.47 13.08 1.77
N GLU A 6 14.65 13.81 0.66
CA GLU A 6 15.96 14.18 0.10
C GLU A 6 16.79 15.07 1.05
N SER A 7 16.16 15.76 1.99
CA SER A 7 16.85 16.63 2.95
C SER A 7 17.50 15.89 4.12
N LEU A 8 17.17 14.60 4.32
CA LEU A 8 17.53 13.86 5.53
C LEU A 8 19.02 13.42 5.57
N GLY A 9 19.78 13.60 4.50
CA GLY A 9 21.22 13.28 4.46
C GLY A 9 21.57 11.78 4.46
N TYR A 10 20.57 10.91 4.33
CA TYR A 10 20.71 9.45 4.22
C TYR A 10 20.77 8.99 2.76
N GLU A 11 21.32 7.79 2.53
CA GLU A 11 21.15 7.12 1.24
C GLU A 11 19.74 6.50 1.19
N ILE A 12 18.87 7.07 0.36
CA ILE A 12 17.46 6.70 0.31
C ILE A 12 17.20 5.65 -0.77
N ILE A 13 16.58 4.54 -0.36
CA ILE A 13 16.16 3.47 -1.26
C ILE A 13 14.63 3.34 -1.21
N ALA A 14 13.99 3.64 -2.32
CA ALA A 14 12.54 3.68 -2.44
C ALA A 14 11.99 2.47 -3.19
N TRP A 15 11.18 1.62 -2.54
CA TRP A 15 10.50 0.50 -3.19
C TRP A 15 8.98 0.57 -3.08
N ARG A 16 8.30 0.04 -4.09
CA ARG A 16 6.84 -0.08 -4.11
C ARG A 16 6.42 -1.55 -4.04
N ILE A 17 5.45 -1.84 -3.18
CA ILE A 17 4.82 -3.15 -3.05
C ILE A 17 3.46 -3.11 -3.73
N ILE A 18 3.27 -4.04 -4.66
CA ILE A 18 2.03 -4.25 -5.42
C ILE A 18 1.60 -5.71 -5.33
N SER A 19 0.41 -6.01 -5.84
CA SER A 19 -0.17 -7.36 -5.80
C SER A 19 0.68 -8.42 -6.52
N SER A 20 1.51 -8.05 -7.50
CA SER A 20 2.42 -8.96 -8.21
C SER A 20 3.82 -9.07 -7.57
N THR A 21 4.14 -8.26 -6.56
CA THR A 21 5.44 -8.36 -5.88
C THR A 21 5.58 -9.72 -5.20
N LYS A 22 6.64 -10.45 -5.54
CA LYS A 22 7.05 -11.69 -4.85
C LYS A 22 7.63 -11.34 -3.48
N VAL A 23 7.13 -12.02 -2.45
CA VAL A 23 7.51 -11.74 -1.05
C VAL A 23 8.97 -12.13 -0.81
N SER A 24 9.38 -13.33 -1.24
CA SER A 24 10.75 -13.86 -1.12
C SER A 24 11.80 -12.88 -1.65
N ASP A 25 11.69 -12.51 -2.93
CA ASP A 25 12.67 -11.70 -3.62
C ASP A 25 12.81 -10.32 -2.96
N ARG A 26 11.68 -9.79 -2.45
CA ARG A 26 11.70 -8.48 -1.80
C ARG A 26 12.32 -8.56 -0.41
N VAL A 27 11.99 -9.59 0.36
CA VAL A 27 12.59 -9.85 1.68
C VAL A 27 14.11 -9.98 1.54
N GLU A 28 14.59 -10.84 0.62
CA GLU A 28 16.02 -11.05 0.38
C GLU A 28 16.74 -9.75 0.02
N ARG A 29 16.13 -8.92 -0.84
CA ARG A 29 16.67 -7.61 -1.19
C ARG A 29 16.73 -6.66 0.00
N ILE A 30 15.71 -6.62 0.86
CA ILE A 30 15.73 -5.77 2.08
C ILE A 30 16.90 -6.19 2.97
N VAL A 31 17.04 -7.49 3.23
CA VAL A 31 18.10 -8.00 4.10
C VAL A 31 19.46 -7.71 3.49
N ALA A 32 19.68 -7.98 2.20
CA ALA A 32 20.93 -7.69 1.52
C ALA A 32 21.31 -6.19 1.59
N SER A 33 20.35 -5.29 1.33
CA SER A 33 20.59 -3.85 1.36
C SER A 33 20.93 -3.33 2.75
N LEU A 34 20.24 -3.82 3.79
CA LEU A 34 20.46 -3.34 5.15
C LEU A 34 21.68 -4.03 5.80
N SER A 35 21.90 -5.33 5.62
CA SER A 35 23.03 -6.05 6.22
C SER A 35 24.40 -5.55 5.75
N GLN A 36 24.51 -5.00 4.54
CA GLN A 36 25.75 -4.42 4.02
C GLN A 36 26.13 -3.08 4.68
N ASP A 37 25.17 -2.39 5.30
CA ASP A 37 25.34 -1.04 5.87
C ASP A 37 26.16 -1.05 7.18
N ALA A 38 26.34 -2.23 7.80
CA ALA A 38 27.08 -2.38 9.05
C ALA A 38 28.61 -2.32 8.90
N GLN A 39 29.14 -2.36 7.67
CA GLN A 39 30.57 -2.58 7.41
C GLN A 39 31.34 -1.35 6.90
N VAL A 40 30.65 -0.28 6.49
CA VAL A 40 31.28 0.87 5.84
C VAL A 40 30.83 2.16 6.54
N ASP A 41 31.77 3.08 6.78
CA ASP A 41 31.55 4.41 7.36
C ASP A 41 30.84 5.38 6.36
N GLU A 42 30.00 4.81 5.49
CA GLU A 42 29.22 5.52 4.49
C GLU A 42 27.93 6.09 5.10
N LYS A 43 27.28 6.98 4.35
CA LYS A 43 25.99 7.55 4.75
C LYS A 43 25.02 6.41 5.06
N ALA A 44 24.38 6.46 6.23
CA ALA A 44 23.48 5.39 6.64
C ALA A 44 22.33 5.23 5.65
N LYS A 45 21.94 3.98 5.38
CA LYS A 45 20.86 3.66 4.45
C LYS A 45 19.51 3.82 5.13
N LEU A 46 18.60 4.48 4.41
CA LEU A 46 17.20 4.62 4.76
C LEU A 46 16.35 4.02 3.65
N LEU A 47 15.84 2.81 3.90
CA LEU A 47 15.00 2.12 2.95
C LEU A 47 13.54 2.38 3.29
N TYR A 48 12.72 2.76 2.30
CA TYR A 48 11.28 2.83 2.50
C TYR A 48 10.50 2.02 1.48
N LEU A 49 9.42 1.43 1.95
CA LEU A 49 8.49 0.65 1.15
C LEU A 49 7.11 1.29 1.18
N THR A 50 6.50 1.45 0.01
CA THR A 50 5.16 2.03 -0.14
C THR A 50 4.16 1.03 -0.67
N ALA A 51 2.92 1.08 -0.19
CA ALA A 51 1.81 0.31 -0.74
C ALA A 51 0.49 1.09 -0.66
N HIS A 52 -0.35 0.92 -1.68
CA HIS A 52 -1.75 1.33 -1.62
C HIS A 52 -2.59 0.27 -0.91
N ALA A 53 -3.75 0.69 -0.42
CA ALA A 53 -4.73 -0.12 0.33
C ALA A 53 -4.73 -1.63 0.05
N LYS A 54 -4.87 -2.06 -1.23
CA LYS A 54 -4.98 -3.48 -1.61
C LYS A 54 -3.71 -4.29 -1.37
N ALA A 55 -2.54 -3.65 -1.33
CA ALA A 55 -1.23 -4.28 -1.16
C ALA A 55 -0.62 -4.03 0.22
N THR A 56 -1.29 -3.26 1.10
CA THR A 56 -0.79 -2.92 2.44
C THR A 56 -0.53 -4.14 3.30
N THR A 57 -1.43 -5.14 3.29
CA THR A 57 -1.21 -6.39 4.02
C THR A 57 0.07 -7.10 3.58
N LYS A 58 0.32 -7.14 2.26
CA LYS A 58 1.55 -7.73 1.72
C LYS A 58 2.79 -6.94 2.11
N LEU A 59 2.72 -5.60 2.10
CA LEU A 59 3.80 -4.74 2.56
C LEU A 59 4.19 -5.09 4.01
N ILE A 60 3.21 -5.19 4.91
CA ILE A 60 3.44 -5.57 6.31
C ILE A 60 4.10 -6.96 6.36
N THR A 61 3.57 -7.94 5.63
CA THR A 61 4.16 -9.29 5.58
C THR A 61 5.63 -9.27 5.16
N VAL A 62 5.98 -8.54 4.09
CA VAL A 62 7.35 -8.40 3.60
C VAL A 62 8.25 -7.78 4.68
N VAL A 63 7.81 -6.70 5.31
CA VAL A 63 8.58 -6.02 6.36
C VAL A 63 8.78 -6.93 7.57
N GLU A 64 7.73 -7.58 8.07
CA GLU A 64 7.82 -8.44 9.25
C GLU A 64 8.74 -9.65 9.04
N ILE A 65 8.70 -10.27 7.85
CA ILE A 65 9.62 -11.37 7.53
C ILE A 65 11.06 -10.84 7.44
N ALA A 66 11.29 -9.71 6.78
CA ALA A 66 12.62 -9.11 6.68
C ALA A 66 13.19 -8.74 8.06
N LYS A 67 12.39 -8.18 8.96
CA LYS A 67 12.81 -7.89 10.35
C LYS A 67 13.25 -9.15 11.09
N ARG A 68 12.49 -10.25 10.97
CA ARG A 68 12.89 -11.53 11.59
C ARG A 68 14.23 -12.03 11.05
N GLN A 69 14.46 -11.93 9.74
CA GLN A 69 15.73 -12.33 9.14
C GLN A 69 16.90 -11.42 9.58
N LEU A 70 16.68 -10.10 9.68
CA LEU A 70 17.70 -9.18 10.17
C LEU A 70 18.12 -9.49 11.61
N VAL A 71 17.16 -9.80 12.49
CA VAL A 71 17.43 -10.20 13.88
C VAL A 71 18.26 -11.50 13.92
N LEU A 72 17.97 -12.48 13.07
CA LEU A 72 18.75 -13.72 12.97
C LEU A 72 20.20 -13.48 12.55
N VAL A 73 20.46 -12.44 11.75
CA VAL A 73 21.82 -12.02 11.34
C VAL A 73 22.47 -11.10 12.38
N GLY A 74 21.79 -10.79 13.49
CA GLY A 74 22.28 -9.90 14.54
C GLY A 74 22.24 -8.41 14.17
N ALA A 75 21.51 -8.05 13.11
CA ALA A 75 21.34 -6.67 12.69
C ALA A 75 20.20 -5.98 13.43
N ARG A 76 20.44 -4.77 13.95
CA ARG A 76 19.40 -3.92 14.52
C ARG A 76 18.53 -3.33 13.41
N CYS A 77 17.24 -3.17 13.70
CA CYS A 77 16.29 -2.59 12.76
C CYS A 77 15.37 -1.59 13.47
N TYR A 78 15.41 -0.35 12.99
CA TYR A 78 14.53 0.75 13.39
C TYR A 78 13.48 0.94 12.31
N GLN A 79 12.21 0.89 12.70
CA GLN A 79 11.08 1.06 11.80
C GLN A 79 10.30 2.34 12.13
N TYR A 80 9.88 3.06 11.08
CA TYR A 80 8.99 4.21 11.17
C TYR A 80 7.83 4.01 10.20
N THR A 81 6.59 4.21 10.63
CA THR A 81 5.40 3.97 9.78
C THR A 81 4.64 5.26 9.55
N ALA A 82 4.52 5.66 8.30
CA ALA A 82 3.75 6.83 7.88
C ALA A 82 2.48 6.39 7.14
N LEU A 83 1.37 7.08 7.43
CA LEU A 83 0.09 6.91 6.75
C LEU A 83 -0.24 8.19 6.01
N SER A 84 -0.58 8.06 4.74
CA SER A 84 -1.04 9.14 3.88
C SER A 84 -2.22 8.67 3.05
N SER A 85 -2.79 9.56 2.25
CA SER A 85 -3.95 9.23 1.43
C SER A 85 -3.88 10.00 0.11
N GLN A 86 -4.30 9.35 -0.97
CA GLN A 86 -4.31 9.92 -2.31
C GLN A 86 -5.73 9.87 -2.87
N ILE A 87 -6.24 11.00 -3.33
CA ILE A 87 -7.52 11.07 -4.03
C ILE A 87 -7.34 10.48 -5.42
N VAL A 88 -8.13 9.45 -5.73
CA VAL A 88 -8.14 8.77 -7.03
C VAL A 88 -9.54 8.85 -7.60
N GLU A 89 -9.63 9.14 -8.90
CA GLU A 89 -10.89 9.09 -9.64
C GLU A 89 -11.15 7.66 -10.12
N ILE A 90 -12.29 7.12 -9.71
CA ILE A 90 -12.71 5.75 -10.05
C ILE A 90 -13.95 5.86 -10.93
N PRO A 91 -14.00 5.20 -12.10
CA PRO A 91 -15.21 5.19 -12.92
C PRO A 91 -16.38 4.59 -12.13
N ARG A 92 -17.54 5.24 -12.20
CA ARG A 92 -18.77 4.71 -11.60
C ARG A 92 -19.19 3.49 -12.42
N GLN A 93 -19.18 2.29 -11.82
CA GLN A 93 -19.75 1.11 -12.47
C GLN A 93 -21.24 1.35 -12.65
N LYS A 94 -21.69 1.44 -13.90
CA LYS A 94 -23.11 1.32 -14.24
C LYS A 94 -23.51 -0.10 -13.86
N GLN A 95 -24.38 -0.27 -12.87
CA GLN A 95 -25.00 -1.56 -12.61
C GLN A 95 -25.88 -1.89 -13.82
N THR A 96 -25.35 -2.64 -14.79
CA THR A 96 -26.18 -3.45 -15.67
C THR A 96 -26.78 -4.54 -14.79
N VAL A 97 -28.07 -4.39 -14.49
CA VAL A 97 -28.86 -5.42 -13.82
C VAL A 97 -28.97 -6.60 -14.78
N ASP A 98 -27.98 -7.50 -14.75
CA ASP A 98 -28.05 -8.74 -15.50
C ASP A 98 -28.94 -9.69 -14.69
N ARG A 99 -30.22 -9.80 -15.07
CA ARG A 99 -31.15 -10.77 -14.49
C ARG A 99 -30.72 -12.16 -14.95
N THR A 100 -29.74 -12.75 -14.29
CA THR A 100 -29.47 -14.18 -14.43
C THR A 100 -30.58 -14.93 -13.69
N ILE A 101 -31.68 -15.20 -14.39
CA ILE A 101 -32.76 -16.07 -13.92
C ILE A 101 -32.20 -17.50 -13.84
N LYS A 102 -31.98 -17.99 -12.62
CA LYS A 102 -31.87 -19.42 -12.33
C LYS A 102 -33.24 -19.90 -11.84
N GLY A 103 -33.97 -20.51 -12.77
CA GLY A 103 -35.11 -21.43 -12.62
C GLY A 103 -36.06 -21.27 -11.44
N ASP A 104 -37.29 -20.85 -11.72
CA ASP A 104 -38.45 -21.73 -11.51
C ASP A 104 -39.57 -21.37 -12.50
N ALA A 105 -40.32 -22.36 -12.95
CA ALA A 105 -41.34 -22.22 -13.97
C ALA A 105 -42.59 -21.53 -13.41
N HIS A 106 -42.83 -20.28 -13.81
CA HIS A 106 -44.19 -19.75 -13.89
C HIS A 106 -44.24 -18.78 -15.08
N GLU A 107 -45.03 -19.13 -16.09
CA GLU A 107 -45.43 -18.19 -17.14
C GLU A 107 -46.08 -16.98 -16.47
N VAL A 108 -45.41 -15.84 -16.57
CA VAL A 108 -46.04 -14.53 -16.42
C VAL A 108 -45.76 -13.83 -17.74
N THR A 109 -46.79 -13.80 -18.57
CA THR A 109 -46.87 -12.99 -19.78
C THR A 109 -46.34 -11.59 -19.51
N SER A 110 -45.24 -11.23 -20.17
CA SER A 110 -44.69 -9.89 -20.21
C SER A 110 -45.66 -8.97 -20.95
N ASP A 111 -46.32 -8.09 -20.19
CA ASP A 111 -47.01 -6.93 -20.73
C ASP A 111 -45.96 -5.90 -21.20
N PRO A 112 -46.09 -5.31 -22.41
CA PRO A 112 -45.08 -4.42 -22.98
C PRO A 112 -45.19 -2.97 -22.46
N GLU A 113 -45.67 -2.78 -21.23
CA GLU A 113 -46.06 -1.46 -20.70
C GLU A 113 -45.04 -0.85 -19.70
N ASP A 114 -44.12 -1.65 -19.16
CA ASP A 114 -43.15 -1.21 -18.13
C ASP A 114 -41.83 -0.62 -18.70
N ALA A 115 -41.80 -0.27 -19.99
CA ALA A 115 -40.67 0.45 -20.62
C ALA A 115 -40.77 1.98 -20.48
N ALA A 116 -41.69 2.48 -19.64
CA ALA A 116 -42.09 3.89 -19.56
C ALA A 116 -41.44 4.71 -18.41
N PHE A 117 -40.35 4.23 -17.79
CA PHE A 117 -39.59 5.04 -16.84
C PHE A 117 -38.21 5.39 -17.41
N GLU A 118 -38.07 6.63 -17.92
CA GLU A 118 -36.76 7.23 -18.18
C GLU A 118 -35.97 7.28 -16.87
N VAL A 119 -34.86 6.54 -16.81
CA VAL A 119 -33.90 6.65 -15.71
C VAL A 119 -33.29 8.05 -15.78
N MET A 120 -33.76 8.96 -14.91
CA MET A 120 -33.16 10.28 -14.71
C MET A 120 -31.64 10.14 -14.62
N GLY A 121 -30.92 10.81 -15.53
CA GLY A 121 -29.46 10.79 -15.57
C GLY A 121 -28.90 11.06 -14.18
N GLN A 122 -28.09 10.13 -13.65
CA GLN A 122 -27.62 10.22 -12.28
C GLN A 122 -26.85 11.54 -12.06
N PRO A 123 -27.21 12.34 -11.04
CA PRO A 123 -26.46 13.54 -10.73
C PRO A 123 -25.08 13.16 -10.18
N GLY A 124 -24.05 13.62 -10.88
CA GLY A 124 -22.65 13.31 -10.62
C GLY A 124 -22.09 12.42 -11.72
N GLY A 125 -21.21 13.00 -12.55
CA GLY A 125 -20.71 12.41 -13.79
C GLY A 125 -20.01 11.06 -13.67
N ASP A 126 -19.33 10.65 -14.75
CA ASP A 126 -18.87 9.28 -14.94
C ASP A 126 -17.84 8.78 -13.91
N THR A 127 -17.25 9.67 -13.12
CA THR A 127 -16.23 9.34 -12.13
C THR A 127 -16.68 9.65 -10.69
N LYS A 128 -16.12 8.89 -9.75
CA LYS A 128 -16.25 9.09 -8.31
C LYS A 128 -14.86 9.30 -7.74
N GLN A 129 -14.64 10.43 -7.09
CA GLN A 129 -13.43 10.66 -6.30
C GLN A 129 -13.48 9.80 -5.04
N ARG A 130 -12.41 9.04 -4.80
CA ARG A 130 -12.24 8.21 -3.61
C ARG A 130 -10.88 8.48 -3.01
N ASN A 131 -10.85 8.67 -1.70
CA ASN A 131 -9.59 8.73 -0.99
C ASN A 131 -9.03 7.31 -0.76
N VAL A 132 -7.83 7.04 -1.27
CA VAL A 132 -7.15 5.75 -1.18
C VAL A 132 -5.98 5.86 -0.20
N PRO A 133 -5.98 5.09 0.90
CA PRO A 133 -4.88 5.14 1.85
C PRO A 133 -3.59 4.56 1.24
N ILE A 134 -2.47 5.19 1.59
CA ILE A 134 -1.10 4.80 1.25
C ILE A 134 -0.34 4.61 2.56
N MET A 135 0.24 3.43 2.72
CA MET A 135 1.15 3.14 3.83
C MET A 135 2.58 3.20 3.32
N LYS A 136 3.44 3.90 4.06
CA LYS A 136 4.88 3.93 3.85
C LYS A 136 5.58 3.44 5.12
N ILE A 137 6.48 2.48 4.99
CA ILE A 137 7.27 1.96 6.10
C ILE A 137 8.73 2.20 5.79
N TYR A 138 9.41 2.92 6.68
CA TYR A 138 10.85 3.16 6.64
C TYR A 138 11.57 2.14 7.52
N LEU A 139 12.74 1.70 7.08
CA LEU A 139 13.64 0.77 7.76
C LEU A 139 15.07 1.33 7.69
N SER A 140 15.76 1.32 8.83
CA SER A 140 17.19 1.65 8.91
C SER A 140 17.88 0.85 10.02
N GLN A 141 19.19 0.66 9.90
CA GLN A 141 20.01 0.05 10.95
C GLN A 141 20.42 1.04 12.05
N LYS A 142 20.32 2.35 11.78
CA LYS A 142 20.62 3.43 12.74
C LYS A 142 19.32 4.20 13.05
N PRO A 143 19.19 4.77 14.25
CA PRO A 143 18.02 5.57 14.59
C PRO A 143 18.01 6.88 13.78
N VAL A 144 16.87 7.22 13.19
CA VAL A 144 16.63 8.44 12.43
C VAL A 144 15.78 9.39 13.28
N LYS A 145 16.34 10.55 13.66
CA LYS A 145 15.73 11.44 14.66
C LYS A 145 14.49 12.14 14.13
N GLU A 146 14.54 12.53 12.86
CA GLU A 146 13.50 13.26 12.14
C GLU A 146 12.25 12.38 11.98
N LEU A 147 12.44 11.13 11.53
CA LEU A 147 11.36 10.16 11.42
C LEU A 147 10.81 9.72 12.78
N ARG A 148 11.67 9.63 13.80
CA ARG A 148 11.24 9.35 15.17
C ARG A 148 10.33 10.44 15.73
N ALA A 149 10.64 11.70 15.44
CA ALA A 149 9.85 12.84 15.91
C ALA A 149 8.48 12.89 15.22
N GLU A 150 8.42 12.62 13.92
CA GLU A 150 7.18 12.74 13.13
C GLU A 150 6.28 11.50 13.26
N TYR A 151 6.83 10.30 13.15
CA TYR A 151 6.05 9.06 13.02
C TYR A 151 6.16 8.12 14.22
N GLY A 152 7.01 8.45 15.20
CA GLY A 152 7.37 7.53 16.28
C GLY A 152 8.27 6.38 15.79
N GLU A 153 8.85 5.63 16.72
CA GLU A 153 9.84 4.60 16.42
C GLU A 153 9.38 3.24 16.95
N GLN A 154 9.37 2.24 16.08
CA GLN A 154 9.22 0.84 16.47
C GLN A 154 10.60 0.17 16.40
N ARG A 155 11.04 -0.38 17.53
CA ARG A 155 12.30 -1.13 17.64
C ARG A 155 12.01 -2.62 17.61
N VAL A 156 12.81 -3.35 16.86
CA VAL A 156 12.90 -4.80 17.01
C VAL A 156 14.27 -5.10 17.59
N THR A 157 14.26 -5.52 18.85
CA THR A 157 15.42 -5.99 19.62
C THR A 157 15.49 -7.50 19.61
#